data_AF-A0AAX0VQY8-F1
#
_entry.id   AF-A0AAX0VQY8-F1
#
_cell.length_a   1.000
_cell.length_b   1.000
_cell.length_c   1.000
_cell.angle_alpha   90.00
_cell.angle_beta   90.00
_cell.angle_gamma   90.00
#
_symmetry.space_group_name_H-M   'P 1'
#
loop_
_entity.id
_entity.type
_entity.pdbx_description
1 polymer ?
#
loop_
_entity_poly.entity_id
_entity_poly.type
_entity_poly.pdbx_seq_one_letter_code
_entity_poly.pdbx_strand_id
1 'polypeptide(L)' 'MNEQAISLLQQILYQQQKQTSLLEQIATQNLALIEALADDVDPEPDELPLTYLSGAPCR' A
#
# COMPACT_ATOMS: atom_id res chain seq x y z
N MET A 1 14.85 33.93 20.82
CA MET A 1 14.91 32.47 21.07
C MET A 1 13.60 31.75 20.70
N ASN A 2 12.42 32.29 21.04
CA ASN A 2 11.14 31.64 20.73
C ASN A 2 10.80 31.61 19.22
N GLU A 3 11.13 32.67 18.47
CA GLU A 3 10.85 32.77 17.03
C GLU A 3 11.63 31.75 16.19
N GLN A 4 12.87 31.45 16.58
CA GLN A 4 13.68 30.43 15.91
C GLN A 4 13.10 29.02 16.13
N ALA A 5 12.59 28.74 17.33
CA ALA A 5 11.92 27.49 17.64
C ALA A 5 10.61 27.34 16.85
N ILE A 6 9.82 28.42 16.75
CA ILE A 6 8.59 28.45 15.94
C ILE A 6 8.90 28.19 14.46
N SER A 7 9.92 28.86 13.90
CA SER A 7 10.36 28.65 12.52
C SER A 7 10.81 27.20 12.25
N LEU A 8 11.56 26.61 13.18
CA LEU A 8 11.99 25.22 13.08
C LEU A 8 10.81 24.25 13.12
N LEU A 9 9.85 24.46 14.02
CA LEU A 9 8.64 23.65 14.13
C LEU A 9 7.78 23.73 12.86
N GLN A 10 7.66 24.92 12.25
CA GLN A 10 6.97 25.10 10.97
C GLN A 10 7.65 24.32 9.84
N GLN A 11 8.99 24.34 9.79
CA GLN A 11 9.74 23.57 8.79
C GLN A 11 9.55 22.06 8.98
N ILE A 12 9.60 21.59 10.23
CA ILE A 12 9.37 20.16 10.54
C ILE A 12 7.95 19.76 10.13
N LEU A 13 6.93 20.56 10.49
CA LEU A 13 5.55 20.28 10.13
C LEU A 13 5.34 20.24 8.61
N TYR A 14 5.97 21.17 7.87
CA TYR A 14 5.94 21.16 6.41
C TYR A 14 6.56 19.88 5.83
N GLN A 15 7.71 19.44 6.34
CA GLN A 15 8.34 18.19 5.88
C GLN A 15 7.49 16.96 6.25
N GLN A 16 6.87 16.94 7.43
CA GLN A 16 5.96 15.87 7.85
C GLN A 16 4.75 15.77 6.92
N GLN A 17 4.10 16.89 6.60
CA GLN A 17 2.98 16.91 5.65
C GLN A 17 3.40 16.38 4.27
N LYS A 18 4.57 16.78 3.78
CA LYS A 18 5.12 16.29 2.51
C LYS A 18 5.37 14.78 2.55
N GLN A 19 5.90 14.27 3.66
CA GLN A 19 6.16 12.85 3.85
C GLN A 19 4.85 12.04 3.91
N THR A 20 3.84 12.52 4.63
CA THR A 20 2.51 11.88 4.68
C THR A 20 1.87 11.83 3.30
N SER A 21 1.90 12.92 2.55
CA SER A 21 1.35 12.94 1.18
C SER A 21 2.07 11.96 0.25
N LEU A 22 3.39 11.81 0.39
CA LEU A 22 4.14 10.82 -0.38
C LEU A 22 3.73 9.39 -0.03
N LEU A 23 3.50 9.09 1.26
CA LEU A 23 3.05 7.77 1.70
C LEU A 23 1.65 7.44 1.15
N GLU A 24 0.73 8.42 1.12
CA GLU A 24 -0.59 8.25 0.52
C GLU A 24 -0.47 7.92 -0.98
N GLN A 25 0.38 8.64 -1.71
CA GLN A 25 0.63 8.37 -3.13
C GLN A 25 1.21 6.98 -3.38
N ILE A 26 2.13 6.52 -2.52
CA ILE A 26 2.69 5.17 -2.61
C ILE A 26 1.59 4.12 -2.36
N ALA A 27 0.73 4.33 -1.37
CA ALA A 27 -0.38 3.42 -1.10
C ALA A 27 -1.32 3.30 -2.31
N THR A 28 -1.67 4.42 -2.95
CA THR A 28 -2.47 4.42 -4.18
C THR A 28 -1.77 3.68 -5.32
N GLN A 29 -0.47 3.89 -5.52
CA GLN A 29 0.30 3.19 -6.56
C GLN A 29 0.38 1.68 -6.30
N ASN A 30 0.60 1.27 -5.05
CA ASN A 30 0.64 -0.13 -4.68
C ASN A 30 -0.71 -0.81 -4.93
N LEU A 31 -1.83 -0.13 -4.67
CA LEU A 31 -3.16 -0.64 -4.96
C LEU A 31 -3.36 -0.86 -6.46
N ALA A 32 -3.03 0.13 -7.29
CA ALA A 32 -3.12 0.00 -8.75
C ALA A 32 -2.20 -1.12 -9.29
N LEU A 33 -1.01 -1.30 -8.69
CA LEU A 33 -0.10 -2.38 -9.06
C LEU A 33 -0.69 -3.76 -8.71
N ILE A 34 -1.32 -3.91 -7.54
CA ILE A 34 -1.98 -5.15 -7.14
C ILE A 34 -3.11 -5.49 -8.11
N GLU A 35 -3.93 -4.50 -8.47
CA GLU A 35 -5.02 -4.68 -9.44
C GLU A 35 -4.49 -5.11 -10.80
N ALA A 36 -3.46 -4.43 -11.34
CA ALA A 36 -2.86 -4.81 -12.61
C ALA A 36 -2.29 -6.23 -12.61
N LEU A 37 -1.62 -6.63 -11.52
CA LEU A 37 -1.07 -7.99 -11.38
C LEU A 37 -2.16 -9.05 -11.20
N ALA A 38 -3.35 -8.68 -10.70
CA ALA A 38 -4.48 -9.59 -10.56
C ALA A 38 -5.25 -9.76 -11.87
N ASP A 39 -5.39 -8.69 -12.66
CA ASP A 39 -6.04 -8.73 -13.97
C ASP A 39 -5.26 -9.56 -15.00
N ASP A 40 -3.93 -9.66 -14.85
CA ASP A 40 -3.06 -10.51 -15.69
C ASP A 40 -3.19 -12.03 -15.39
N VAL A 41 -3.99 -12.42 -14.38
CA VAL A 41 -4.27 -13.82 -14.03
C VAL A 41 -5.64 -14.21 -14.57
N ASP A 42 -5.72 -14.48 -15.88
CA ASP A 42 -6.87 -15.18 -16.47
C ASP A 42 -6.75 -16.66 -16.05
N PRO A 43 -7.61 -17.20 -15.16
CA PRO A 43 -7.44 -18.57 -14.71
C PRO A 43 -7.70 -19.51 -15.88
N GLU A 44 -6.69 -20.26 -16.31
CA GLU A 44 -6.93 -21.33 -17.27
C GLU A 44 -7.97 -22.30 -16.69
N PRO A 45 -8.89 -22.85 -17.50
CA PRO A 45 -9.97 -23.71 -17.03
C PRO A 45 -9.51 -24.98 -16.31
N ASP A 46 -8.21 -25.33 -16.40
CA ASP A 46 -7.56 -26.45 -15.70
C ASP A 46 -6.65 -25.99 -14.53
N GLU A 47 -6.71 -24.72 -14.11
CA GLU A 47 -5.98 -24.26 -12.92
C GLU A 47 -6.52 -24.97 -11.67
N LEU A 48 -5.66 -25.78 -11.05
CA LEU A 48 -5.95 -26.45 -9.79
C LEU A 48 -6.32 -25.41 -8.73
N PRO A 49 -7.41 -25.62 -7.95
CA PRO A 49 -7.82 -24.67 -6.93
C PRO A 49 -6.67 -24.38 -5.96
N LEU A 50 -6.34 -23.10 -5.78
CA LEU A 50 -5.32 -22.60 -4.84
C LEU A 50 -5.63 -22.94 -3.37
N THR A 51 -6.75 -23.61 -3.13
CA THR A 51 -7.24 -24.24 -1.90
C THR A 51 -6.31 -25.35 -1.36
N TYR A 52 -5.07 -25.46 -1.85
CA TYR A 52 -4.04 -26.26 -1.21
C TYR A 52 -3.74 -25.64 0.16
N LEU A 53 -3.97 -26.42 1.22
CA LEU A 53 -3.89 -26.01 2.65
C LEU A 53 -5.05 -25.16 3.18
N SER A 54 -6.25 -25.22 2.59
CA SER A 54 -7.42 -24.51 3.14
C SER A 54 -7.89 -24.97 4.53
N GLY A 55 -7.43 -26.14 5.00
CA GLY A 55 -7.81 -26.70 6.30
C GLY A 55 -9.28 -27.15 6.39
N ALA A 56 -10.05 -27.08 5.30
CA ALA A 56 -11.40 -27.63 5.28
C ALA A 56 -11.34 -29.17 5.46
N PRO A 57 -12.27 -29.77 6.22
CA PRO A 57 -12.27 -31.22 6.42
C PRO A 57 -12.47 -31.94 5.09
N CYS A 58 -11.61 -32.93 4.82
CA CYS A 58 -11.78 -33.83 3.69
C CYS A 58 -13.12 -34.57 3.85
N ARG A 59 -13.95 -34.58 2.81
CA ARG A 59 -15.23 -35.30 2.78
C ARG A 59 -15.05 -36.69 2.20
#